data_AF-A0AAE2MGH5-F1
#
_entry.id   AF-A0AAE2MGH5-F1
#
_cell.length_a   1.000
_cell.length_b   1.000
_cell.length_c   1.000
_cell.angle_alpha   90.00
_cell.angle_beta   90.00
_cell.angle_gamma   90.00
#
_symmetry.space_group_name_H-M   'P 1'
#
loop_
_entity.id
_entity.type
_entity.pdbx_description
1 polymer ?
#
loop_
_entity_poly.entity_id
_entity_poly.type
_entity_poly.pdbx_seq_one_letter_code
_entity_poly.pdbx_strand_id
1 'polypeptide(L)' 'MSGEVSTFDKRSFCPACGSRLFFFFDDGVEVFLGTLDEAPYAISPMVEVWAIRREPWLAAVVGAVLHEGNEIVSGKDEG' A
#
# COMPACT_ATOMS: atom_id res chain seq x y z
N MET A 1 7.50 -6.65 21.59
CA MET A 1 6.37 -5.85 22.12
C MET A 1 5.09 -6.38 21.50
N SER A 2 3.91 -6.17 22.10
CA SER A 2 2.62 -6.59 21.53
C SER A 2 1.54 -5.54 21.80
N GLY A 3 0.50 -5.49 20.97
CA GLY A 3 -0.62 -4.55 21.10
C GLY A 3 -1.85 -5.02 20.32
N GLU A 4 -2.97 -4.32 20.51
CA GLU A 4 -4.22 -4.60 19.82
C GLU A 4 -4.27 -3.93 18.44
N VAL A 5 -5.03 -4.53 17.53
CA VAL A 5 -5.28 -4.01 16.18
C VAL A 5 -6.79 -3.89 15.98
N SER A 6 -7.23 -2.69 15.58
CA SER A 6 -8.60 -2.44 15.14
C SER A 6 -8.67 -2.43 13.62
N THR A 7 -9.79 -2.88 13.06
CA THR A 7 -10.00 -2.91 11.60
C THR A 7 -11.35 -2.29 11.25
N PHE A 8 -11.35 -1.41 10.26
CA PHE A 8 -12.56 -0.85 9.66
C PHE A 8 -12.46 -0.96 8.15
N ASP A 9 -13.41 -1.66 7.53
CA ASP A 9 -13.48 -1.83 6.07
C ASP A 9 -12.12 -2.20 5.45
N LYS A 10 -11.61 -3.39 5.78
CA LYS A 10 -10.29 -3.93 5.38
C LYS A 10 -9.06 -3.20 5.93
N ARG A 11 -9.21 -1.98 6.48
CA ARG A 11 -8.10 -1.16 6.96
C ARG A 11 -7.77 -1.41 8.42
N SER A 12 -6.58 -1.95 8.71
CA SER A 12 -6.13 -2.21 10.07
C SER A 12 -5.21 -1.10 10.60
N PHE A 13 -5.43 -0.71 11.86
CA PHE A 13 -4.76 0.42 12.50
C PHE A 13 -4.59 0.20 14.02
N CYS A 14 -3.64 0.93 14.61
CA CYS A 14 -3.44 0.99 16.05
C CYS A 14 -4.57 1.81 16.71
N PRO A 15 -5.38 1.25 17.63
CA PRO A 15 -6.47 1.99 18.27
C PRO A 15 -5.98 3.11 19.21
N ALA A 16 -4.73 3.07 19.67
CA ALA A 16 -4.19 4.06 20.59
C ALA A 16 -3.71 5.34 19.89
N CYS A 17 -3.14 5.25 18.69
CA CYS A 17 -2.57 6.39 17.96
C CYS A 17 -3.16 6.63 16.57
N GLY A 18 -3.95 5.68 16.02
CA GLY A 18 -4.55 5.79 14.69
C GLY A 18 -3.61 5.47 13.52
N SER A 19 -2.35 5.10 13.77
CA SER A 19 -1.42 4.71 12.71
C SER A 19 -1.93 3.49 11.93
N ARG A 20 -1.94 3.59 10.60
CA ARG A 20 -2.24 2.47 9.69
C ARG A 20 -1.12 1.45 9.75
N LEU A 21 -1.45 0.15 9.77
CA LEU A 21 -0.47 -0.93 9.94
C LEU A 21 -0.34 -1.80 8.69
N PHE A 22 -1.46 -2.35 8.25
CA PHE A 22 -1.59 -3.19 7.06
C PHE A 22 -3.07 -3.28 6.66
N PHE A 23 -3.38 -3.70 5.44
CA PHE A 23 -4.74 -3.95 4.95
C PHE A 23 -4.88 -5.37 4.42
N PHE A 24 -6.05 -5.98 4.62
CA PHE A 24 -6.37 -7.27 3.98
C PHE A 24 -7.28 -7.07 2.78
N PHE A 25 -6.98 -7.79 1.70
CA PHE A 25 -7.85 -7.89 0.55
C PHE A 25 -7.93 -9.37 0.12
N ASP A 26 -8.83 -9.67 -0.81
CA ASP A 26 -9.30 -11.05 -1.00
C ASP A 26 -8.18 -11.98 -1.48
N ASP A 27 -7.15 -11.43 -2.12
CA ASP A 27 -5.98 -12.15 -2.62
C ASP A 27 -4.64 -11.71 -2.02
N GLY A 28 -4.65 -10.99 -0.89
CA GLY A 28 -3.39 -10.62 -0.24
C GLY A 28 -3.48 -9.61 0.90
N VAL A 29 -2.31 -9.03 1.21
CA VAL A 29 -2.12 -8.07 2.28
C VAL A 29 -1.25 -6.91 1.79
N GLU A 30 -1.64 -5.68 2.12
CA GLU A 30 -0.81 -4.49 1.93
C GLU A 30 -0.14 -4.16 3.26
N VAL A 31 1.19 -3.98 3.27
CA VAL A 31 1.93 -3.60 4.47
C VAL A 31 2.61 -2.25 4.23
N PHE A 32 2.40 -1.29 5.13
CA PHE A 32 3.03 0.02 5.01
C PHE A 32 4.49 -0.07 5.43
N LEU A 33 5.43 0.28 4.55
CA LEU A 33 6.86 0.15 4.86
C LEU A 33 7.28 0.92 6.13
N GLY A 34 6.64 2.06 6.42
CA GLY A 34 6.92 2.85 7.62
C GLY A 34 6.45 2.22 8.93
N THR A 35 5.80 1.06 8.90
CA THR A 35 5.33 0.34 10.11
C THR A 35 6.25 -0.82 10.49
N LEU A 36 7.27 -1.10 9.67
CA LEU A 36 8.28 -2.12 9.94
C LEU A 36 9.34 -1.57 10.91
N ASP A 37 9.69 -2.37 11.91
CA ASP A 37 10.75 -2.01 12.86
C ASP A 37 12.14 -1.94 12.20
N GLU A 38 12.37 -2.81 11.21
CA GLU A 38 13.58 -2.82 10.39
C GLU A 38 13.27 -2.37 8.96
N ALA A 39 14.06 -1.44 8.44
CA ALA A 39 13.90 -0.96 7.08
C ALA A 39 14.28 -2.07 6.06
N PRO A 40 13.41 -2.42 5.11
CA PRO A 40 13.79 -3.37 4.08
C PRO A 40 14.70 -2.68 3.06
N TYR A 41 15.99 -2.97 3.11
CA TYR A 41 16.98 -2.36 2.20
C TYR A 41 17.01 -2.99 0.79
N ALA A 42 16.30 -4.10 0.58
CA ALA A 42 16.41 -4.93 -0.63
C ALA A 42 15.13 -4.95 -1.49
N ILE A 43 14.20 -4.03 -1.28
CA ILE A 43 12.99 -3.89 -2.11
C ILE A 43 12.96 -2.52 -2.78
N SER A 44 12.43 -2.48 -3.99
CA SER A 44 12.21 -1.25 -4.75
C SER A 44 10.79 -1.24 -5.30
N PRO A 45 10.13 -0.07 -5.44
CA PRO A 45 8.81 -0.01 -6.04
C PRO A 45 8.85 -0.55 -7.47
N MET A 46 7.92 -1.44 -7.80
CA MET A 46 7.76 -1.99 -9.16
C MET A 46 6.62 -1.30 -9.92
N VAL A 47 5.65 -0.76 -9.20
CA VAL A 47 4.41 -0.20 -9.75
C VAL A 47 4.06 1.07 -8.98
N GLU A 48 3.57 2.08 -9.69
CA GLU A 48 2.88 3.24 -9.14
C GLU A 48 1.42 3.24 -9.58
N VAL A 49 0.51 3.11 -8.63
CA VAL A 49 -0.94 3.19 -8.85
C VAL A 49 -1.46 4.59 -8.55
N TRP A 50 -2.63 4.93 -9.10
CA TRP A 50 -3.27 6.24 -8.94
C TRP A 50 -2.42 7.43 -9.39
N ALA A 51 -1.52 7.22 -10.36
CA ALA A 51 -0.60 8.23 -10.88
C ALA A 51 -1.31 9.42 -11.54
N ILE A 52 -2.59 9.29 -11.89
CA ILE A 52 -3.42 10.40 -12.40
C ILE A 52 -3.55 11.54 -11.38
N ARG A 53 -3.37 11.25 -10.09
CA ARG A 53 -3.41 12.24 -9.00
C ARG A 53 -2.02 12.67 -8.53
N ARG A 54 -0.96 12.35 -9.28
CA ARG A 54 0.41 12.72 -8.91
C ARG A 54 0.53 14.24 -8.85
N GLU A 55 0.98 14.73 -7.70
CA GLU A 55 1.28 16.14 -7.52
C GLU A 55 2.46 16.58 -8.41
N PRO A 56 2.42 17.78 -9.01
CA PRO A 56 3.47 18.23 -9.94
C PRO A 56 4.88 18.28 -9.37
N TRP A 57 5.02 18.37 -8.04
CA TRP A 57 6.30 18.40 -7.34
C TRP A 57 6.89 17.00 -7.08
N LEU A 58 6.10 15.93 -7.22
CA LEU A 58 6.53 14.55 -6.98
C LEU A 58 6.96 13.91 -8.30
N ALA A 59 8.23 13.49 -8.41
CA ALA A 59 8.71 12.78 -9.58
C ALA A 59 8.19 11.33 -9.62
N ALA A 60 8.02 10.79 -10.83
CA ALA A 60 7.78 9.36 -11.01
C ALA A 60 8.98 8.53 -10.53
N VAL A 61 8.71 7.35 -9.98
CA VAL A 61 9.70 6.36 -9.61
C VAL A 61 10.28 5.74 -10.89
N VAL A 62 11.58 5.91 -11.06
CA VAL A 62 12.30 5.40 -12.23
C VAL A 62 12.20 3.88 -12.27
N GLY A 63 11.70 3.34 -13.39
CA GLY A 63 11.58 1.89 -13.63
C GLY A 63 10.29 1.27 -13.11
N ALA A 64 9.42 2.01 -12.41
CA ALA A 64 8.12 1.52 -12.02
C ALA A 64 7.10 1.64 -13.17
N VAL A 65 6.20 0.67 -13.28
CA VAL A 65 5.06 0.75 -14.21
C VAL A 65 4.03 1.73 -13.66
N LEU A 66 3.56 2.65 -14.50
CA LEU A 66 2.59 3.67 -14.09
C LEU A 66 1.16 3.27 -14.45
N HIS A 67 0.26 3.35 -13.47
CA HIS A 67 -1.18 3.17 -13.66
C HIS A 67 -1.95 4.41 -13.21
N GLU A 68 -2.92 4.84 -14.01
CA GLU A 68 -3.79 5.97 -13.67
C GLU A 68 -4.68 5.68 -12.45
N GLY A 69 -5.06 4.42 -12.22
CA GLY A 69 -5.85 3.94 -11.09
C GLY A 69 -5.20 2.72 -10.43
N ASN A 70 -6.01 1.75 -9.99
CA ASN A 70 -5.49 0.45 -9.52
C ASN A 70 -4.69 -0.26 -10.63
N GLU A 71 -3.83 -1.19 -10.23
CA GLU A 71 -3.17 -2.09 -11.17
C GLU A 71 -4.23 -2.92 -11.90
N ILE A 72 -4.18 -2.92 -13.24
CA ILE A 72 -5.05 -3.78 -14.04
C ILE A 72 -4.37 -5.13 -14.16
N VAL A 73 -4.75 -6.06 -13.28
CA VAL A 73 -4.33 -7.45 -13.41
C VAL A 73 -5.18 -8.08 -14.51
N SER A 74 -4.58 -8.37 -15.67
CA SER A 74 -5.28 -9.05 -16.77
C SER A 74 -5.77 -10.43 -16.31
N GLY A 75 -7.08 -10.52 -16.02
CA GLY A 75 -7.75 -11.79 -15.69
C GLY A 75 -8.58 -11.82 -14.40
N LYS A 76 -8.79 -10.71 -13.70
CA LYS A 76 -9.80 -10.65 -12.63
C LYS A 76 -10.85 -9.58 -12.94
N ASP A 77 -12.02 -10.04 -13.36
CA ASP A 77 -13.23 -9.24 -13.38
C ASP A 77 -13.52 -8.79 -11.94
N GLU A 78 -13.51 -7.48 -11.71
CA GLU A 78 -14.01 -6.89 -10.46
C GLU A 78 -15.54 -7.01 -10.48
N GLY A 79 -16.08 -7.88 -9.63
CA GLY A 79 -17.51 -8.03 -9.36
C GLY A 79 -17.95 -7.23 -8.15
#